data_AF-A0A1V5KCE5-F1
#
_entry.id   AF-A0A1V5KCE5-F1
#
_cell.length_a   1.000
_cell.length_b   1.000
_cell.length_c   1.000
_cell.angle_alpha   90.00
_cell.angle_beta   90.00
_cell.angle_gamma   90.00
#
_symmetry.space_group_name_H-M   'P 1'
#
loop_
_entity.id
_entity.type
_entity.pdbx_description
1 polymer ?
#
loop_
_entity_poly.entity_id
_entity_poly.type
_entity_poly.pdbx_seq_one_letter_code
_entity_poly.pdbx_strand_id
1 'polypeptide(L)'
;MALPEVRQLDIHISNRCNLSCLRCNRFAKIPEEQYPTDKLLADIAILGKHLRVRAIHIVGGEPTLHPDLHYIISAIRDQRMAWSVGLLTNGTNVKAFTPPILRMLDNVHLSVYPGATPPEAETILRARAREVGCNVSVARITQFAQLYDPTGSGAGVFDKCFMRDCKEYRAGVLNRCSTAYPISRFTGVYADAIIVEDTPEFAEALVGFASSKAPLASCRFCRGSTRTEAWRQVPDMDEWLAANELPHR
;
A
#
# COMPACT_ATOMS: atom_id res chain seq x y z
N MET A 1 -5.43 -12.01 -26.66
CA MET A 1 -4.65 -12.69 -25.59
C MET A 1 -5.35 -12.45 -24.26
N ALA A 2 -5.22 -13.36 -23.29
CA ALA A 2 -5.73 -13.11 -21.95
C ALA A 2 -4.92 -11.99 -21.28
N LEU A 3 -5.58 -11.12 -20.52
CA LEU A 3 -4.89 -10.07 -19.76
C LEU A 3 -4.00 -10.69 -18.67
N PRO A 4 -2.84 -10.09 -18.35
CA PRO A 4 -2.01 -10.52 -17.24
C PRO A 4 -2.78 -10.48 -15.91
N GLU A 5 -2.59 -11.51 -15.09
CA GLU A 5 -3.26 -11.65 -13.79
C GLU A 5 -2.27 -11.44 -12.64
N VAL A 6 -2.64 -10.60 -11.67
CA VAL A 6 -1.89 -10.41 -10.43
C VAL A 6 -2.70 -10.86 -9.22
N ARG A 7 -2.04 -11.58 -8.30
CA ARG A 7 -2.71 -12.08 -7.09
C ARG A 7 -3.23 -10.95 -6.20
N GLN A 8 -2.41 -9.93 -6.00
CA GLN A 8 -2.75 -8.78 -5.17
C GLN A 8 -2.17 -7.52 -5.79
N LEU A 9 -2.94 -6.44 -5.77
CA LEU A 9 -2.48 -5.10 -6.10
C LEU A 9 -2.92 -4.14 -5.00
N ASP A 10 -1.95 -3.51 -4.33
CA ASP A 10 -2.20 -2.45 -3.39
C ASP A 10 -2.30 -1.12 -4.17
N ILE A 11 -3.40 -0.38 -4.02
CA ILE A 11 -3.57 0.96 -4.61
C ILE A 11 -3.36 1.97 -3.50
N HIS A 12 -2.21 2.65 -3.54
CA HIS A 12 -1.83 3.66 -2.57
C HIS A 12 -2.45 5.01 -2.90
N ILE A 13 -3.48 5.41 -2.15
CA ILE A 13 -4.30 6.59 -2.48
C ILE A 13 -3.85 7.88 -1.81
N SER A 14 -3.09 7.80 -0.71
CA SER A 14 -2.62 8.98 0.03
C SER A 14 -1.42 8.63 0.89
N ASN A 15 -0.48 9.56 1.05
CA ASN A 15 0.56 9.42 2.06
C ASN A 15 0.16 10.00 3.43
N ARG A 16 -1.00 10.67 3.53
CA ARG A 16 -1.48 11.23 4.80
C ARG A 16 -1.81 10.11 5.78
N CYS A 17 -1.20 10.16 6.96
CA CYS A 17 -1.47 9.25 8.07
C CYS A 17 -1.56 10.04 9.37
N ASN A 18 -2.38 9.57 10.29
CA ASN A 18 -2.51 10.12 11.64
C ASN A 18 -1.72 9.33 12.70
N LEU A 19 -0.90 8.37 12.27
CA LEU A 19 0.05 7.66 13.12
C LEU A 19 1.48 7.97 12.70
N SER A 20 2.43 7.79 13.62
CA SER A 20 3.86 8.05 13.42
C SER A 20 4.70 6.79 13.61
N CYS A 21 4.22 5.66 13.11
CA CYS A 21 4.85 4.36 13.30
C CYS A 21 6.31 4.35 12.84
N LEU A 22 7.23 4.00 13.73
CA LEU A 22 8.62 3.69 13.37
C LEU A 22 8.64 2.46 12.45
N ARG A 23 9.48 2.47 11.39
CA ARG A 23 9.55 1.41 10.37
C ARG A 23 8.27 1.15 9.56
N CYS A 24 7.39 2.15 9.42
CA CYS A 24 6.25 2.05 8.49
C CYS A 24 6.73 1.68 7.08
N ASN A 25 6.18 0.62 6.48
CA ASN A 25 6.67 0.11 5.20
C ASN A 25 6.42 1.01 3.99
N ARG A 26 5.55 2.02 4.15
CA ARG A 26 5.20 3.01 3.13
C ARG A 26 5.82 4.38 3.36
N PHE A 27 6.55 4.54 4.46
CA PHE A 27 7.14 5.81 4.92
C PHE A 27 6.12 6.97 4.93
N ALA A 28 4.91 6.71 5.43
CA ALA A 28 3.81 7.67 5.42
C ALA A 28 4.07 8.99 6.17
N LYS A 29 5.03 9.00 7.11
CA LYS A 29 5.43 10.22 7.83
C LYS A 29 6.20 11.21 6.95
N ILE A 30 6.81 10.74 5.86
CA ILE A 30 7.59 11.58 4.95
C ILE A 30 6.64 12.38 4.08
N PRO A 31 6.69 13.72 4.09
CA PRO A 31 5.82 14.52 3.24
C PRO A 31 5.92 14.12 1.77
N GLU A 32 4.75 13.91 1.17
CA GLU A 32 4.55 13.66 -0.25
C GLU A 32 3.37 14.52 -0.71
N GLU A 33 3.51 15.10 -1.90
CA GLU A 33 2.39 15.77 -2.54
C GLU A 33 1.27 14.76 -2.80
N GLN A 34 0.03 15.14 -2.51
CA GLN A 34 -1.11 14.28 -2.78
C GLN A 34 -1.26 14.14 -4.30
N TYR A 35 -1.15 12.91 -4.81
CA TYR A 35 -1.41 12.67 -6.21
C TYR A 35 -2.86 13.09 -6.55
N PRO A 36 -3.09 13.90 -7.60
CA PRO A 36 -4.41 14.42 -7.93
C PRO A 36 -5.43 13.29 -8.12
N THR A 37 -6.61 13.45 -7.51
CA THR A 37 -7.66 12.42 -7.54
C THR A 37 -8.07 12.10 -8.98
N ASP A 38 -8.27 13.11 -9.83
CA ASP A 38 -8.63 12.93 -11.24
C ASP A 38 -7.62 12.07 -12.01
N LYS A 39 -6.31 12.30 -11.79
CA LYS A 39 -5.25 11.47 -12.36
C LYS A 39 -5.29 10.03 -11.82
N LEU A 40 -5.49 9.86 -10.51
CA LEU A 40 -5.66 8.54 -9.92
C LEU A 40 -6.83 7.76 -10.55
N LEU A 41 -7.97 8.42 -10.77
CA LEU A 41 -9.13 7.77 -11.39
C LEU A 41 -8.84 7.40 -12.86
N ALA A 42 -8.12 8.25 -13.60
CA ALA A 42 -7.68 7.95 -14.95
C ALA A 42 -6.72 6.75 -14.97
N ASP A 43 -5.74 6.70 -14.07
CA ASP A 43 -4.80 5.59 -13.94
C ASP A 43 -5.53 4.28 -13.60
N ILE A 44 -6.50 4.32 -12.68
CA ILE A 44 -7.35 3.16 -12.37
C ILE A 44 -8.07 2.66 -13.63
N ALA A 45 -8.59 3.56 -14.46
CA ALA A 45 -9.24 3.18 -15.72
C ALA A 45 -8.24 2.53 -16.70
N ILE A 46 -7.02 3.03 -16.81
CA ILE A 46 -5.96 2.43 -17.63
C ILE A 46 -5.62 1.03 -17.11
N LEU A 47 -5.38 0.88 -15.80
CA LEU A 47 -5.13 -0.41 -15.16
C LEU A 47 -6.26 -1.40 -15.45
N GLY A 48 -7.51 -0.95 -15.40
CA GLY A 48 -8.70 -1.76 -15.66
C GLY A 48 -8.79 -2.34 -17.07
N LYS A 49 -8.21 -1.66 -18.07
CA LYS A 49 -8.13 -2.15 -19.45
C LYS A 49 -7.12 -3.29 -19.61
N HIS A 50 -6.04 -3.24 -18.84
CA HIS A 50 -4.83 -4.04 -19.11
C HIS A 50 -4.52 -5.10 -18.06
N LEU A 51 -5.17 -5.10 -16.90
CA LEU A 51 -4.91 -6.05 -15.80
C LEU A 51 -6.15 -6.77 -15.29
N ARG A 52 -5.94 -8.00 -14.84
CA ARG A 52 -6.85 -8.70 -13.91
C ARG A 52 -6.16 -8.88 -12.57
N VAL A 53 -6.93 -8.71 -11.50
CA VAL A 53 -6.43 -8.76 -10.12
C VAL A 53 -7.31 -9.71 -9.31
N ARG A 54 -6.75 -10.57 -8.46
CA ARG A 54 -7.61 -11.35 -7.55
C ARG A 54 -8.12 -10.47 -6.40
N ALA A 55 -7.21 -9.76 -5.74
CA ALA A 55 -7.54 -8.84 -4.66
C ALA A 55 -6.90 -7.47 -4.86
N ILE A 56 -7.71 -6.42 -4.90
CA ILE A 56 -7.25 -5.05 -4.73
C ILE A 56 -7.35 -4.66 -3.28
N HIS A 57 -6.28 -4.06 -2.76
CA HIS A 57 -6.27 -3.46 -1.45
C HIS A 57 -6.08 -1.95 -1.58
N ILE A 58 -7.02 -1.18 -1.07
CA ILE A 58 -6.90 0.26 -0.98
C ILE A 58 -6.05 0.55 0.26
N VAL A 59 -4.90 1.16 0.05
CA VAL A 59 -3.88 1.43 1.06
C VAL A 59 -3.43 2.89 1.00
N GLY A 60 -2.52 3.27 1.89
CA GLY A 60 -1.95 4.60 1.96
C GLY A 60 -1.15 4.77 3.24
N GLY A 61 -1.10 6.00 3.73
CA GLY A 61 -0.95 6.29 5.14
C GLY A 61 -2.16 5.76 5.91
N GLU A 62 -3.25 6.51 5.92
CA GLU A 62 -4.56 6.05 6.40
C GLU A 62 -5.62 6.38 5.33
N PRO A 63 -6.13 5.38 4.57
CA PRO A 63 -7.07 5.61 3.47
C PRO A 63 -8.32 6.37 3.85
N THR A 64 -8.81 6.19 5.08
CA THR A 64 -10.02 6.86 5.58
C THR A 64 -9.86 8.38 5.79
N LEU A 65 -8.64 8.92 5.63
CA LEU A 65 -8.38 10.36 5.62
C LEU A 65 -8.43 10.98 4.22
N HIS A 66 -8.62 10.18 3.17
CA HIS A 66 -8.75 10.70 1.81
C HIS A 66 -10.17 11.26 1.60
N PRO A 67 -10.34 12.54 1.21
CA PRO A 67 -11.67 13.15 1.07
C PRO A 67 -12.52 12.48 -0.01
N ASP A 68 -11.89 12.01 -1.08
CA ASP A 68 -12.57 11.36 -2.22
C ASP A 68 -12.57 9.82 -2.16
N LEU A 69 -12.47 9.23 -0.96
CA LEU A 69 -12.36 7.77 -0.81
C LEU A 69 -13.49 7.03 -1.53
N HIS A 70 -14.74 7.51 -1.45
CA HIS A 70 -15.88 6.88 -2.11
C HIS A 70 -15.75 6.90 -3.64
N TYR A 71 -15.28 8.00 -4.23
CA TYR A 71 -15.05 8.10 -5.67
C TYR A 71 -13.99 7.11 -6.14
N ILE A 72 -12.91 6.95 -5.35
CA ILE A 72 -11.84 6.01 -5.67
C ILE A 72 -12.33 4.56 -5.60
N ILE A 73 -13.07 4.19 -4.55
CA ILE A 73 -13.65 2.83 -4.45
C ILE A 73 -14.59 2.58 -5.63
N SER A 74 -15.43 3.55 -5.99
CA SER A 74 -16.35 3.42 -7.14
C SER A 74 -15.59 3.15 -8.43
N ALA A 75 -14.57 3.96 -8.73
CA ALA A 75 -13.78 3.81 -9.94
C ALA A 75 -13.11 2.43 -10.04
N ILE A 76 -12.58 1.90 -8.92
CA ILE A 76 -12.00 0.54 -8.87
C ILE A 76 -13.07 -0.51 -9.21
N ARG A 77 -14.27 -0.39 -8.64
CA ARG A 77 -15.38 -1.33 -8.88
C ARG A 77 -15.87 -1.27 -10.32
N ASP A 78 -15.97 -0.07 -10.89
CA ASP A 78 -16.46 0.16 -12.26
C ASP A 78 -15.59 -0.53 -13.30
N GLN A 79 -14.27 -0.64 -13.06
CA GLN A 79 -13.35 -1.34 -13.97
C GLN A 79 -13.56 -2.86 -14.00
N ARG A 80 -14.20 -3.45 -12.98
CA ARG A 80 -14.36 -4.91 -12.83
C ARG A 80 -13.05 -5.68 -13.00
N MET A 81 -11.92 -5.05 -12.66
CA MET A 81 -10.59 -5.64 -12.81
C MET A 81 -10.25 -6.60 -11.66
N ALA A 82 -10.96 -6.51 -10.53
CA ALA A 82 -10.71 -7.30 -9.33
C ALA A 82 -11.87 -8.22 -8.95
N TRP A 83 -11.55 -9.43 -8.48
CA TRP A 83 -12.55 -10.31 -7.84
C TRP A 83 -12.92 -9.84 -6.44
N SER A 84 -11.96 -9.26 -5.72
CA SER A 84 -12.20 -8.69 -4.41
C SER A 84 -11.57 -7.31 -4.26
N VAL A 85 -12.28 -6.39 -3.60
CA VAL A 85 -11.78 -5.08 -3.21
C VAL A 85 -11.87 -4.94 -1.69
N GLY A 86 -10.72 -4.74 -1.07
CA GLY A 86 -10.60 -4.49 0.35
C GLY A 86 -9.92 -3.17 0.67
N LEU A 87 -10.02 -2.73 1.93
CA LEU A 87 -9.36 -1.53 2.43
C LEU A 87 -8.54 -1.87 3.68
N LEU A 88 -7.29 -1.41 3.75
CA LEU A 88 -6.44 -1.55 4.94
C LEU A 88 -6.49 -0.27 5.76
N THR A 89 -6.77 -0.38 7.05
CA THR A 89 -6.89 0.77 7.97
C THR A 89 -6.21 0.49 9.30
N ASN A 90 -5.75 1.54 9.95
CA ASN A 90 -5.27 1.51 11.34
C ASN A 90 -6.42 1.57 12.37
N GLY A 91 -7.66 1.78 11.91
CA GLY A 91 -8.88 1.77 12.73
C GLY A 91 -9.12 3.00 13.59
N THR A 92 -8.27 4.02 13.52
CA THR A 92 -8.42 5.25 14.32
C THR A 92 -9.61 6.12 13.89
N ASN A 93 -10.06 5.98 12.64
CA ASN A 93 -11.17 6.75 12.07
C ASN A 93 -12.38 5.87 11.74
N VAL A 94 -12.87 5.12 12.74
CA VAL A 94 -13.99 4.17 12.54
C VAL A 94 -15.28 4.80 12.00
N LYS A 95 -15.48 6.10 12.21
CA LYS A 95 -16.62 6.88 11.71
C LYS A 95 -16.67 6.95 10.18
N ALA A 96 -15.56 6.75 9.47
CA ALA A 96 -15.54 6.67 8.01
C ALA A 96 -16.24 5.40 7.45
N PHE A 97 -16.32 4.33 8.24
CA PHE A 97 -16.98 3.09 7.85
C PHE A 97 -18.49 3.17 8.06
N THR A 98 -19.14 3.97 7.21
CA THR A 98 -20.59 4.05 7.10
C THR A 98 -21.13 2.88 6.25
N PRO A 99 -22.42 2.50 6.38
CA PRO A 99 -22.99 1.45 5.55
C PRO A 99 -22.82 1.66 4.03
N PRO A 100 -22.95 2.89 3.48
CA PRO A 100 -22.62 3.15 2.07
C PRO A 100 -21.20 2.78 1.68
N ILE A 101 -20.19 3.18 2.46
CA ILE A 101 -18.78 2.83 2.19
C ILE A 101 -18.57 1.33 2.29
N LEU A 102 -19.08 0.70 3.35
CA LEU A 102 -18.89 -0.73 3.59
C LEU A 102 -19.53 -1.60 2.51
N ARG A 103 -20.68 -1.20 1.94
CA ARG A 103 -21.29 -1.92 0.80
C ARG A 103 -20.44 -1.92 -0.46
N MET A 104 -19.50 -0.99 -0.59
CA MET A 104 -18.59 -0.94 -1.73
C MET A 104 -17.36 -1.83 -1.55
N LEU A 105 -17.16 -2.43 -0.36
CA LEU A 105 -15.97 -3.21 0.00
C LEU A 105 -16.36 -4.66 0.31
N ASP A 106 -15.57 -5.61 -0.16
CA ASP A 106 -15.75 -7.01 0.23
C ASP A 106 -15.08 -7.28 1.58
N ASN A 107 -13.98 -6.56 1.86
CA ASN A 107 -13.18 -6.75 3.06
C ASN A 107 -12.69 -5.42 3.65
N VAL A 108 -12.63 -5.34 4.96
CA VAL A 108 -11.81 -4.37 5.69
C VAL A 108 -10.74 -5.12 6.47
N HIS A 109 -9.50 -4.71 6.30
CA HIS A 109 -8.33 -5.24 6.99
C HIS A 109 -7.90 -4.25 8.07
N LEU A 110 -8.30 -4.53 9.30
CA LEU A 110 -8.00 -3.69 10.45
C LEU A 110 -6.63 -4.08 11.05
N SER A 111 -5.68 -3.17 10.98
CA SER A 111 -4.42 -3.24 11.72
C SER A 111 -4.59 -2.58 13.09
N VAL A 112 -4.56 -3.38 14.15
CA VAL A 112 -4.67 -2.89 15.53
C VAL A 112 -3.28 -2.68 16.10
N TYR A 113 -3.00 -1.44 16.46
CA TYR A 113 -1.75 -0.98 17.05
C TYR A 113 -1.92 -0.71 18.54
N PRO A 114 -1.14 -1.35 19.43
CA PRO A 114 -1.27 -1.19 20.88
C PRO A 114 -1.24 0.29 21.33
N GLY A 115 -2.28 0.73 22.04
CA GLY A 115 -2.39 2.09 22.56
C GLY A 115 -2.66 3.20 21.52
N ALA A 116 -2.67 2.88 20.22
CA ALA A 116 -2.93 3.85 19.15
C ALA A 116 -4.28 3.60 18.44
N THR A 117 -4.64 2.35 18.17
CA THR A 117 -5.97 2.01 17.67
C THR A 117 -6.97 2.04 18.83
N PRO A 118 -8.13 2.73 18.70
CA PRO A 118 -9.15 2.76 19.74
C PRO A 118 -9.59 1.33 20.13
N PRO A 119 -9.71 1.00 21.43
CA PRO A 119 -10.09 -0.35 21.88
C PRO A 119 -11.42 -0.85 21.30
N GLU A 120 -12.37 0.06 21.09
CA GLU A 120 -13.70 -0.21 20.54
C GLU A 120 -13.71 -0.33 19.00
N ALA A 121 -12.61 -0.01 18.32
CA ALA A 121 -12.59 0.11 16.86
C ALA A 121 -12.99 -1.19 16.17
N GLU A 122 -12.45 -2.33 16.62
CA GLU A 122 -12.79 -3.64 16.07
C GLU A 122 -14.28 -3.97 16.28
N THR A 123 -14.78 -3.75 17.50
CA THR A 123 -16.19 -4.06 17.84
C THR A 123 -17.15 -3.24 16.98
N ILE A 124 -16.91 -1.93 16.87
CA ILE A 124 -17.73 -1.03 16.04
C ILE A 124 -17.68 -1.46 14.57
N LEU A 125 -16.47 -1.69 14.04
CA LEU A 125 -16.30 -2.03 12.63
C LEU A 125 -16.96 -3.36 12.29
N ARG A 126 -16.78 -4.39 13.13
CA ARG A 126 -17.43 -5.70 12.94
C ARG A 126 -18.95 -5.62 13.00
N ALA A 127 -19.50 -4.82 13.91
CA ALA A 127 -20.95 -4.62 14.02
C ALA A 127 -21.51 -4.04 12.71
N ARG A 128 -20.94 -2.92 12.24
CA ARG A 128 -21.38 -2.26 11.01
C ARG A 128 -21.16 -3.09 9.75
N ALA A 129 -20.03 -3.79 9.66
CA ALA A 129 -19.72 -4.62 8.51
C ALA A 129 -20.68 -5.82 8.39
N ARG A 130 -21.10 -6.40 9.52
CA ARG A 130 -22.10 -7.48 9.56
C ARG A 130 -23.45 -7.06 8.99
N GLU A 131 -23.88 -5.82 9.23
CA GLU A 131 -25.16 -5.29 8.72
C GLU A 131 -25.23 -5.30 7.18
N VAL A 132 -24.09 -5.26 6.49
CA VAL A 132 -24.02 -5.14 5.03
C VAL A 132 -23.27 -6.29 4.35
N GLY A 133 -22.86 -7.32 5.11
CA GLY A 133 -22.13 -8.48 4.57
C GLY A 133 -20.68 -8.20 4.18
N CYS A 134 -20.06 -7.15 4.72
CA CYS A 134 -18.64 -6.86 4.52
C CYS A 134 -17.79 -7.67 5.52
N ASN A 135 -16.70 -8.28 5.06
CA ASN A 135 -15.83 -9.06 5.95
C ASN A 135 -14.85 -8.15 6.69
N VAL A 136 -14.53 -8.52 7.94
CA VAL A 136 -13.50 -7.81 8.72
C VAL A 136 -12.44 -8.80 9.16
N SER A 137 -11.22 -8.59 8.68
CA SER A 137 -10.02 -9.29 9.18
C SER A 137 -9.22 -8.36 10.07
N VAL A 138 -8.56 -8.93 11.07
CA VAL A 138 -7.84 -8.16 12.10
C VAL A 138 -6.44 -8.71 12.24
N ALA A 139 -5.46 -7.82 12.15
CA ALA A 139 -4.07 -8.10 12.44
C ALA A 139 -3.64 -7.25 13.64
N ARG A 140 -3.01 -7.89 14.63
CA ARG A 140 -2.43 -7.20 15.79
C ARG A 140 -0.97 -6.91 15.47
N ILE A 141 -0.64 -5.63 15.33
CA ILE A 141 0.67 -5.21 14.87
C ILE A 141 1.52 -4.81 16.07
N THR A 142 2.51 -5.64 16.40
CA THR A 142 3.43 -5.43 17.52
C THR A 142 4.87 -5.25 17.09
N GLN A 143 5.16 -5.46 15.81
CA GLN A 143 6.50 -5.36 15.24
C GLN A 143 6.45 -4.95 13.78
N PHE A 144 7.52 -4.33 13.29
CA PHE A 144 7.72 -4.05 11.89
C PHE A 144 9.12 -4.45 11.43
N ALA A 145 9.22 -4.74 10.13
CA ALA A 145 10.50 -5.02 9.48
C ALA A 145 11.32 -3.72 9.38
N GLN A 146 12.63 -3.82 9.60
CA GLN A 146 13.55 -2.71 9.36
C GLN A 146 13.93 -2.70 7.88
N LEU A 147 13.28 -1.85 7.10
CA LEU A 147 13.32 -1.99 5.65
C LEU A 147 14.52 -1.32 5.02
N TYR A 148 14.78 -0.05 5.31
CA TYR A 148 15.82 0.71 4.61
C TYR A 148 17.24 0.24 4.99
N ASP A 149 18.10 0.10 3.99
CA ASP A 149 19.54 -0.12 4.13
C ASP A 149 20.32 0.99 3.41
N PRO A 150 20.90 1.96 4.13
CA PRO A 150 21.67 3.05 3.52
C PRO A 150 22.98 2.57 2.88
N THR A 151 23.48 1.39 3.25
CA THR A 151 24.76 0.88 2.75
C THR A 151 24.67 0.31 1.32
N GLY A 152 23.46 0.03 0.84
CA GLY A 152 23.25 -0.59 -0.47
C GLY A 152 23.73 -2.05 -0.53
N SER A 153 23.85 -2.73 0.62
CA SER A 153 24.40 -4.09 0.76
C SER A 153 23.36 -5.22 0.70
N GLY A 154 22.06 -4.88 0.64
CA GLY A 154 20.92 -5.81 0.66
C GLY A 154 20.77 -6.73 -0.56
N ALA A 155 21.84 -6.98 -1.33
CA ALA A 155 21.81 -7.94 -2.42
C ALA A 155 21.41 -9.33 -1.89
N GLY A 156 20.39 -9.96 -2.49
CA GLY A 156 19.92 -11.29 -2.10
C GLY A 156 18.85 -11.35 -1.01
N VAL A 157 18.33 -10.20 -0.51
CA VAL A 157 17.19 -10.22 0.43
C VAL A 157 15.88 -10.66 -0.21
N PHE A 158 15.75 -10.48 -1.53
CA PHE A 158 14.51 -10.69 -2.27
C PHE A 158 13.96 -12.11 -2.11
N ASP A 159 14.83 -13.13 -2.16
CA ASP A 159 14.42 -14.54 -2.13
C ASP A 159 13.83 -14.98 -0.78
N LYS A 160 14.11 -14.22 0.29
CA LYS A 160 13.63 -14.48 1.65
C LYS A 160 12.58 -13.47 2.10
N CYS A 161 12.21 -12.52 1.24
CA CYS A 161 11.32 -11.41 1.58
C CYS A 161 9.86 -11.77 1.31
N PHE A 162 8.98 -11.66 2.31
CA PHE A 162 7.54 -11.92 2.10
C PHE A 162 6.84 -10.81 1.29
N MET A 163 7.43 -9.61 1.20
CA MET A 163 6.85 -8.48 0.45
C MET A 163 7.08 -8.58 -1.06
N ARG A 164 7.85 -9.56 -1.54
CA ARG A 164 8.14 -9.74 -2.97
C ARG A 164 6.91 -10.00 -3.84
N ASP A 165 5.80 -10.37 -3.22
CA ASP A 165 4.51 -10.61 -3.86
C ASP A 165 3.49 -9.47 -3.62
N CYS A 166 3.90 -8.39 -2.94
CA CYS A 166 3.06 -7.24 -2.62
C CYS A 166 3.27 -6.15 -3.68
N LYS A 167 2.55 -6.26 -4.80
CA LYS A 167 2.58 -5.27 -5.88
C LYS A 167 1.81 -4.02 -5.46
N GLU A 168 2.30 -2.84 -5.84
CA GLU A 168 1.71 -1.55 -5.46
C GLU A 168 1.62 -0.61 -6.66
N TYR A 169 0.49 0.07 -6.80
CA TYR A 169 0.35 1.31 -7.57
C TYR A 169 0.49 2.49 -6.60
N ARG A 170 1.32 3.48 -6.95
CA ARG A 170 1.47 4.73 -6.18
C ARG A 170 1.88 5.87 -7.11
N ALA A 171 1.12 6.96 -7.12
CA ALA A 171 1.44 8.20 -7.85
C ALA A 171 1.84 7.98 -9.33
N GLY A 172 0.98 7.27 -10.08
CA GLY A 172 1.19 7.05 -11.52
C GLY A 172 2.17 5.94 -11.88
N VAL A 173 2.72 5.21 -10.91
CA VAL A 173 3.65 4.10 -11.20
C VAL A 173 3.26 2.79 -10.51
N LEU A 174 3.51 1.67 -11.20
CA LEU A 174 3.44 0.32 -10.68
C LEU A 174 4.81 -0.16 -10.20
N ASN A 175 4.83 -0.80 -9.05
CA ASN A 175 5.99 -1.42 -8.44
C ASN A 175 5.67 -2.86 -8.04
N ARG A 176 6.63 -3.79 -8.21
CA ARG A 176 6.45 -5.19 -7.80
C ARG A 176 6.58 -5.41 -6.28
N CYS A 177 6.86 -4.35 -5.52
CA CYS A 177 6.99 -4.36 -4.06
C CYS A 177 6.48 -3.02 -3.48
N SER A 178 5.63 -3.07 -2.44
CA SER A 178 5.09 -1.89 -1.74
C SER A 178 6.12 -1.05 -0.98
N THR A 179 7.36 -1.54 -0.86
CA THR A 179 8.49 -0.78 -0.28
C THR A 179 9.39 -0.18 -1.35
N ALA A 180 9.26 -0.59 -2.61
CA ALA A 180 10.15 -0.14 -3.68
C ALA A 180 10.00 1.36 -3.93
N TYR A 181 8.77 1.85 -4.13
CA TYR A 181 8.52 3.27 -4.36
C TYR A 181 9.10 4.18 -3.27
N PRO A 182 8.80 3.98 -1.98
CA PRO A 182 9.34 4.85 -0.93
C PRO A 182 10.87 4.77 -0.81
N ILE A 183 11.51 3.61 -1.01
CA ILE A 183 12.99 3.51 -1.07
C ILE A 183 13.55 4.25 -2.29
N SER A 184 12.89 4.15 -3.44
CA SER A 184 13.32 4.79 -4.69
C SER A 184 13.34 6.31 -4.55
N ARG A 185 12.39 6.89 -3.79
CA ARG A 185 12.37 8.34 -3.47
C ARG A 185 13.60 8.84 -2.72
N PHE A 186 14.28 7.99 -1.96
CA PHE A 186 15.50 8.36 -1.23
C PHE A 186 16.78 8.04 -2.00
N THR A 187 16.73 7.05 -2.88
CA THR A 187 17.91 6.49 -3.55
C THR A 187 18.03 6.93 -5.01
N GLY A 188 16.95 7.45 -5.61
CA GLY A 188 16.88 7.79 -7.03
C GLY A 188 16.76 6.57 -7.96
N VAL A 189 16.58 5.36 -7.42
CA VAL A 189 16.60 4.12 -8.21
C VAL A 189 15.19 3.67 -8.59
N TYR A 190 14.75 4.06 -9.79
CA TYR A 190 13.40 3.76 -10.31
C TYR A 190 13.37 2.73 -11.45
N ALA A 191 14.47 1.99 -11.69
CA ALA A 191 14.62 1.14 -12.87
C ALA A 191 13.53 0.06 -13.06
N ASP A 192 12.85 -0.37 -11.99
CA ASP A 192 11.77 -1.36 -12.03
C ASP A 192 10.36 -0.74 -11.99
N ALA A 193 10.23 0.58 -11.90
CA ALA A 193 8.95 1.26 -11.85
C ALA A 193 8.36 1.35 -13.27
N ILE A 194 7.09 0.98 -13.41
CA ILE A 194 6.37 1.06 -14.68
C ILE A 194 5.41 2.25 -14.60
N ILE A 195 5.57 3.23 -15.47
CA ILE A 195 4.65 4.37 -15.55
C ILE A 195 3.32 3.90 -16.13
N VAL A 196 2.21 4.28 -15.50
CA VAL A 196 0.87 3.95 -15.98
C VAL A 196 0.50 4.91 -17.10
N GLU A 197 0.49 4.40 -18.32
CA GLU A 197 0.13 5.13 -19.52
C GLU A 197 -0.67 4.21 -20.45
N ASP A 198 -1.59 4.76 -21.24
CA ASP A 198 -2.41 3.95 -22.16
C ASP A 198 -1.67 3.71 -23.48
N THR A 199 -0.57 2.96 -23.41
CA THR A 199 0.32 2.67 -24.54
C THR A 199 0.52 1.16 -24.75
N PRO A 200 0.91 0.72 -25.95
CA PRO A 200 1.29 -0.67 -26.20
C PRO A 200 2.45 -1.13 -25.29
N GLU A 201 3.43 -0.27 -25.05
CA GLU A 201 4.60 -0.57 -24.21
C GLU A 201 4.21 -0.83 -22.76
N PHE A 202 3.23 -0.08 -22.24
CA PHE A 202 2.66 -0.35 -20.93
C PHE A 202 2.02 -1.75 -20.87
N ALA A 203 1.17 -2.09 -21.85
CA ALA A 203 0.53 -3.40 -21.90
C ALA A 203 1.54 -4.55 -21.98
N GLU A 204 2.62 -4.40 -22.74
CA GLU A 204 3.71 -5.38 -22.81
C GLU A 204 4.47 -5.52 -21.49
N ALA A 205 4.79 -4.39 -20.84
CA ALA A 205 5.49 -4.38 -19.55
C ALA A 205 4.71 -5.12 -18.44
N LEU A 206 3.37 -5.17 -18.52
CA LEU A 206 2.52 -5.82 -17.53
C LEU A 206 2.69 -7.35 -17.47
N VAL A 207 3.15 -7.99 -18.55
CA VAL A 207 3.45 -9.43 -18.55
C VAL A 207 4.60 -9.73 -17.60
N GLY A 208 5.67 -8.95 -17.69
CA GLY A 208 6.82 -9.04 -16.79
C GLY A 208 6.47 -8.61 -15.37
N PHE A 209 5.69 -7.53 -15.22
CA PHE A 209 5.17 -7.09 -13.93
C PHE A 209 4.43 -8.21 -13.18
N ALA A 210 3.54 -8.93 -13.87
CA ALA A 210 2.70 -9.94 -13.27
C ALA A 210 3.49 -11.18 -12.81
N SER A 211 4.47 -11.61 -13.61
CA SER A 211 5.11 -12.93 -13.50
C SER A 211 6.55 -12.91 -12.97
N SER A 212 7.27 -11.80 -13.08
CA SER A 212 8.70 -11.76 -12.78
C SER A 212 8.99 -11.97 -11.30
N LYS A 213 9.89 -12.92 -11.04
CA LYS A 213 10.47 -13.22 -9.73
C LYS A 213 11.90 -12.70 -9.58
N ALA A 214 12.36 -11.84 -10.49
CA ALA A 214 13.67 -11.22 -10.39
C ALA A 214 13.68 -10.18 -9.25
N PRO A 215 14.80 -10.03 -8.52
CA PRO A 215 14.95 -8.95 -7.56
C PRO A 215 14.82 -7.57 -8.23
N LEU A 216 14.42 -6.56 -7.46
CA LEU A 216 14.37 -5.17 -7.90
C LEU A 216 15.73 -4.51 -7.68
N ALA A 217 16.08 -3.52 -8.50
CA ALA A 217 17.25 -2.67 -8.31
C ALA A 217 17.21 -1.98 -6.93
N SER A 218 16.03 -1.63 -6.43
CA SER A 218 15.84 -1.05 -5.10
C SER A 218 16.07 -2.05 -3.95
N CYS A 219 16.09 -3.37 -4.20
CA CYS A 219 16.32 -4.37 -3.17
C CYS A 219 17.69 -4.24 -2.50
N ARG A 220 18.71 -3.71 -3.20
CA ARG A 220 20.03 -3.48 -2.61
C ARG A 220 20.00 -2.48 -1.45
N PHE A 221 19.03 -1.56 -1.44
CA PHE A 221 18.82 -0.57 -0.38
C PHE A 221 17.74 -1.01 0.62
N CYS A 222 17.46 -2.32 0.66
CA CYS A 222 16.45 -2.90 1.52
C CYS A 222 17.03 -4.08 2.31
N ARG A 223 16.69 -4.22 3.59
CA ARG A 223 17.04 -5.39 4.42
C ARG A 223 16.00 -6.53 4.30
N GLY A 224 14.98 -6.32 3.46
CA GLY A 224 13.84 -7.21 3.32
C GLY A 224 13.06 -7.32 4.63
N SER A 225 12.34 -8.44 4.79
CA SER A 225 11.49 -8.69 5.96
C SER A 225 12.15 -9.53 7.05
N THR A 226 13.48 -9.63 7.05
CA THR A 226 14.21 -10.61 7.88
C THR A 226 14.55 -10.09 9.28
N ARG A 227 14.73 -8.77 9.42
CA ARG A 227 14.99 -8.10 10.70
C ARG A 227 13.76 -7.32 11.10
N THR A 228 13.24 -7.59 12.29
CA THR A 228 12.11 -6.85 12.86
C THR A 228 12.52 -6.11 14.12
N GLU A 229 11.75 -5.10 14.47
CA GLU A 229 11.79 -4.45 15.79
C GLU A 229 10.38 -4.22 16.31
N ALA A 230 10.28 -4.04 17.63
CA ALA A 230 9.02 -3.73 18.29
C ALA A 230 8.42 -2.45 17.71
N TRP A 231 7.13 -2.50 17.40
CA TRP A 231 6.40 -1.36 16.91
C TRP A 231 6.30 -0.30 18.02
N ARG A 232 6.54 0.96 17.65
CA ARG A 232 6.30 2.14 18.49
C ARG A 232 5.98 3.35 17.61
N GLN A 233 5.35 4.35 18.21
CA GLN A 233 5.19 5.67 17.58
C GLN A 233 6.40 6.55 17.89
N VAL A 234 6.88 7.30 16.89
CA VAL A 234 7.94 8.30 17.05
C VAL A 234 7.44 9.60 16.41
N PRO A 235 6.78 10.48 17.20
CA PRO A 235 6.16 11.70 16.67
C PRO A 235 7.15 12.71 16.13
N ASP A 236 8.32 12.85 16.76
CA ASP A 236 9.38 13.75 16.33
C ASP A 236 9.93 13.36 14.95
N MET A 237 10.19 14.33 14.08
CA MET A 237 10.63 14.03 12.71
C MET A 237 12.09 13.63 12.63
N ASP A 238 12.95 14.31 13.37
CA ASP A 238 14.39 14.04 13.32
C ASP A 238 14.71 12.71 14.00
N GLU A 239 14.06 12.42 15.13
CA GLU A 239 14.14 11.10 15.76
C GLU A 239 13.61 10.02 14.82
N TRP A 240 12.49 10.25 14.14
CA TRP A 240 11.92 9.25 13.22
C TRP A 240 12.84 9.02 12.01
N LEU A 241 13.45 10.05 11.43
CA LEU A 241 14.43 9.90 10.34
C LEU A 241 15.65 9.12 10.79
N ALA A 242 16.27 9.55 11.89
CA ALA A 242 17.45 8.92 12.45
C ALA A 242 17.19 7.46 12.82
N ALA A 243 16.06 7.16 13.46
CA ALA A 243 15.69 5.80 13.84
C ALA A 243 15.31 4.93 12.64
N ASN A 244 14.86 5.50 11.52
CA ASN A 244 14.70 4.76 10.26
C ASN A 244 15.98 4.66 9.44
N GLU A 245 17.07 5.30 9.88
CA GLU A 245 18.34 5.44 9.16
C GLU A 245 18.17 6.13 7.80
N LEU A 246 17.13 6.96 7.65
CA LEU A 246 16.85 7.70 6.43
C LEU A 246 17.68 8.99 6.40
N PRO A 247 18.09 9.46 5.20
CA PRO A 247 18.82 10.71 5.10
C PRO A 247 17.97 11.89 5.59
N HIS A 248 18.59 12.78 6.38
CA HIS A 248 18.04 14.12 6.61
C HIS A 248 18.07 14.88 5.29
N ARG A 249 16.96 15.53 4.93
CA ARG A 249 16.89 16.34 3.71
C ARG A 249 17.81 17.54 3.78
#